data_AF-A0A6H0KW26-F1
#
_entry.id   AF-A0A6H0KW26-F1
#
_cell.length_a   1.000
_cell.length_b   1.000
_cell.length_c   1.000
_cell.angle_alpha   90.00
_cell.angle_beta   90.00
_cell.angle_gamma   90.00
#
_symmetry.space_group_name_H-M   'P 1'
#
loop_
_entity.id
_entity.type
_entity.pdbx_description
1 polymer ?
#
loop_
_entity_poly.entity_id
_entity_poly.type
_entity_poly.pdbx_seq_one_letter_code
_entity_poly.pdbx_strand_id
1 'polypeptide(L)'
;MGLYESGHLAGFMYYLKSGSEDEARFWNNVLIFTFLNDFRKAFYPLDNRFQGFFRLDGSLCLYLYDYCPVRRNDKITFEGKKISNLIFKFKSGHETDLAVKLFSIAISRIRAIQENKHRAVLVPIPASTREKNRIRYEEFCRKLSADIGVADGYGAITLTADRPQLKGTHGQDKTANLQFHPEYIKDKCVLLIDDLLTTGEGFIQTRRKLIEHGAKFVIGLFLAKTIAFEDEQKG
;
A
#
# COMPACT_ATOMS: atom_id res chain seq x y z
N MET A 1 16.29 -15.32 21.87
CA MET A 1 15.94 -16.48 21.04
C MET A 1 14.58 -16.21 20.42
N GLY A 2 14.56 -15.63 19.21
CA GLY A 2 13.31 -15.31 18.51
C GLY A 2 12.83 -16.54 17.74
N LEU A 3 11.76 -17.17 18.24
CA LEU A 3 11.04 -18.20 17.51
C LEU A 3 10.47 -17.57 16.24
N TYR A 4 11.05 -17.97 15.12
CA TYR A 4 10.50 -17.84 13.80
C TYR A 4 9.17 -18.63 13.82
N GLU A 5 8.04 -17.95 14.01
CA GLU A 5 6.73 -18.55 13.78
C GLU A 5 6.52 -18.71 12.27
N SER A 6 7.22 -19.70 11.73
CA SER A 6 6.87 -20.37 10.50
C SER A 6 5.51 -21.05 10.67
N GLY A 7 4.48 -20.43 10.11
CA GLY A 7 3.22 -21.12 9.82
C GLY A 7 1.99 -20.31 10.18
N HIS A 8 1.46 -19.51 9.24
CA HIS A 8 0.01 -19.23 9.10
C HIS A 8 -0.35 -18.46 7.81
N LEU A 9 0.39 -18.62 6.70
CA LEU A 9 -0.01 -18.04 5.40
C LEU A 9 -1.07 -18.87 4.66
N ALA A 10 -1.27 -20.14 5.03
CA ALA A 10 -2.17 -21.06 4.33
C ALA A 10 -3.65 -20.63 4.32
N GLY A 11 -4.11 -19.88 5.33
CA GLY A 11 -5.49 -19.37 5.38
C GLY A 11 -5.74 -18.10 4.55
N PHE A 12 -4.66 -17.38 4.19
CA PHE A 12 -4.74 -16.13 3.44
C PHE A 12 -4.47 -16.30 1.96
N MET A 13 -3.68 -17.31 1.56
CA MET A 13 -3.28 -17.54 0.18
C MET A 13 -4.47 -17.96 -0.70
N TYR A 14 -4.90 -17.04 -1.56
CA TYR A 14 -5.83 -17.32 -2.64
C TYR A 14 -5.06 -17.88 -3.84
N TYR A 15 -5.51 -19.04 -4.33
CA TYR A 15 -5.01 -19.63 -5.57
C TYR A 15 -6.08 -19.46 -6.65
N LEU A 16 -5.68 -18.93 -7.82
CA LEU A 16 -6.56 -18.90 -8.99
C LEU A 16 -6.89 -20.35 -9.38
N LYS A 17 -8.12 -20.61 -9.82
CA LYS A 17 -8.49 -21.93 -10.35
C LYS A 17 -7.65 -22.21 -11.59
N SER A 18 -6.86 -23.28 -11.54
CA SER A 18 -6.03 -23.76 -12.63
C SER A 18 -6.84 -23.86 -13.93
N GLY A 19 -6.38 -23.21 -15.00
CA GLY A 19 -7.00 -23.22 -16.34
C GLY A 19 -8.16 -22.25 -16.54
N SER A 20 -8.39 -21.31 -15.61
CA SER A 20 -9.41 -20.26 -15.79
C SER A 20 -8.93 -19.12 -16.69
N GLU A 21 -9.85 -18.43 -17.38
CA GLU A 21 -9.51 -17.21 -18.12
C GLU A 21 -8.88 -16.13 -17.23
N ASP A 22 -9.32 -16.03 -15.96
CA ASP A 22 -8.77 -15.09 -14.99
C ASP A 22 -7.30 -15.40 -14.69
N GLU A 23 -6.93 -16.67 -14.60
CA GLU A 23 -5.55 -17.10 -14.45
C GLU A 23 -4.70 -16.79 -15.70
N ALA A 24 -5.22 -17.08 -16.89
CA ALA A 24 -4.54 -16.75 -18.14
C ALA A 24 -4.33 -15.23 -18.30
N ARG A 25 -5.36 -14.42 -17.98
CA ARG A 25 -5.26 -12.95 -17.96
C ARG A 25 -4.20 -12.47 -16.97
N PHE A 26 -4.16 -13.04 -15.77
CA PHE A 26 -3.14 -12.71 -14.77
C PHE A 26 -1.72 -13.02 -15.29
N TRP A 27 -1.46 -14.24 -15.78
CA TRP A 27 -0.14 -14.61 -16.29
C TRP A 27 0.29 -13.79 -17.50
N ASN A 28 -0.62 -13.54 -18.45
CA ASN A 28 -0.33 -12.68 -19.61
C ASN A 28 0.08 -11.28 -19.18
N ASN A 29 -0.64 -10.71 -18.21
CA ASN A 29 -0.34 -9.38 -17.66
C ASN A 29 1.03 -9.36 -16.95
N VAL A 30 1.39 -10.41 -16.20
CA VAL A 30 2.74 -10.56 -15.59
C VAL A 30 3.85 -10.69 -16.64
N LEU A 31 3.64 -11.49 -17.68
CA LEU A 31 4.60 -11.69 -18.76
C LEU A 31 4.82 -10.40 -19.54
N ILE A 32 3.75 -9.74 -19.97
CA ILE A 32 3.80 -8.44 -20.66
C ILE A 32 4.60 -7.43 -19.84
N PHE A 33 4.31 -7.29 -18.54
CA PHE A 33 5.06 -6.41 -17.67
C PHE A 33 6.54 -6.78 -17.58
N THR A 34 6.85 -8.08 -17.45
CA THR A 34 8.22 -8.57 -17.26
C THR A 34 9.12 -8.37 -18.48
N PHE A 35 8.54 -8.45 -19.68
CA PHE A 35 9.27 -8.41 -20.94
C PHE A 35 9.20 -7.06 -21.66
N LEU A 36 8.14 -6.27 -21.48
CA LEU A 36 7.94 -5.03 -22.24
C LEU A 36 8.19 -3.75 -21.43
N ASN A 37 8.40 -3.84 -20.11
CA ASN A 37 8.74 -2.67 -19.31
C ASN A 37 10.27 -2.41 -19.31
N ASP A 38 10.67 -1.14 -19.38
CA ASP A 38 12.05 -0.68 -19.60
C ASP A 38 12.82 -0.37 -18.31
N PHE A 39 12.19 -0.55 -17.14
CA PHE A 39 12.86 -0.32 -15.86
C PHE A 39 14.05 -1.27 -15.66
N ARG A 40 15.14 -0.73 -15.11
CA ARG A 40 16.34 -1.52 -14.81
C ARG A 40 16.15 -2.33 -13.53
N LYS A 41 15.77 -3.59 -13.69
CA LYS A 41 15.52 -4.59 -12.62
C LYS A 41 16.55 -4.60 -11.48
N ALA A 42 17.83 -4.32 -11.76
CA ALA A 42 18.90 -4.27 -10.77
C ALA A 42 18.70 -3.20 -9.66
N PHE A 43 17.88 -2.17 -9.89
CA PHE A 43 17.68 -1.05 -8.95
C PHE A 43 16.41 -1.15 -8.11
N TYR A 44 15.62 -2.21 -8.25
CA TYR A 44 14.32 -2.33 -7.61
C TYR A 44 14.10 -3.69 -6.95
N PRO A 45 13.32 -3.76 -5.86
CA PRO A 45 12.92 -5.03 -5.31
C PRO A 45 11.88 -5.69 -6.22
N LEU A 46 11.97 -7.01 -6.38
CA LEU A 46 11.04 -7.80 -7.20
C LEU A 46 10.27 -8.85 -6.40
N ASP A 47 10.54 -8.98 -5.09
CA ASP A 47 9.68 -9.80 -4.23
C ASP A 47 8.30 -9.14 -4.19
N ASN A 48 7.30 -9.91 -4.60
CA ASN A 48 5.93 -9.47 -4.82
C ASN A 48 4.97 -10.15 -3.83
N ARG A 49 5.50 -10.58 -2.68
CA ARG A 49 4.73 -11.06 -1.53
C ARG A 49 4.70 -9.99 -0.47
N PHE A 50 3.59 -9.89 0.25
CA PHE A 50 3.57 -9.11 1.48
C PHE A 50 4.59 -9.72 2.45
N GLN A 51 5.55 -8.91 2.88
CA GLN A 51 6.58 -9.31 3.83
C GLN A 51 5.98 -9.63 5.20
N GLY A 52 4.91 -8.94 5.59
CA GLY A 52 4.22 -9.22 6.83
C GLY A 52 2.82 -8.63 6.91
N PHE A 53 2.12 -8.98 7.98
CA PHE A 53 0.81 -8.45 8.33
C PHE A 53 0.74 -8.15 9.82
N PHE A 54 -0.15 -7.24 10.21
CA PHE A 54 -0.43 -6.89 11.60
C PHE A 54 -1.82 -6.26 11.72
N ARG A 55 -2.29 -6.02 12.95
CA ARG A 55 -3.53 -5.30 13.23
C ARG A 55 -3.22 -3.89 13.70
N LEU A 56 -3.94 -2.89 13.18
CA LEU A 56 -3.87 -1.50 13.62
C LEU A 56 -5.28 -0.93 13.68
N ASP A 57 -5.69 -0.43 14.85
CA ASP A 57 -7.07 0.03 15.12
C ASP A 57 -8.14 -0.99 14.66
N GLY A 58 -7.87 -2.28 14.88
CA GLY A 58 -8.74 -3.39 14.50
C GLY A 58 -8.69 -3.79 13.01
N SER A 59 -8.06 -3.01 12.14
CA SER A 59 -7.92 -3.30 10.71
C SER A 59 -6.74 -4.22 10.40
N LEU A 60 -6.92 -5.16 9.46
CA LEU A 60 -5.82 -5.93 8.87
C LEU A 60 -4.94 -5.01 8.04
N CYS A 61 -3.64 -5.00 8.32
CA CYS A 61 -2.64 -4.23 7.59
C CYS A 61 -1.60 -5.16 6.98
N LEU A 62 -1.25 -4.94 5.72
CA LEU A 62 -0.31 -5.72 4.91
C LEU A 62 0.74 -4.78 4.33
N TYR A 63 2.00 -5.19 4.26
CA TYR A 63 3.07 -4.37 3.70
C TYR A 63 4.07 -5.18 2.86
N LEU A 64 4.58 -4.60 1.77
CA LEU A 64 5.48 -5.30 0.85
C LEU A 64 6.91 -5.36 1.35
N TYR A 65 7.43 -4.27 1.92
CA TYR A 65 8.84 -4.17 2.29
C TYR A 65 9.10 -3.52 3.65
N ASP A 66 10.18 -3.92 4.31
CA ASP A 66 10.76 -3.18 5.43
C ASP A 66 11.56 -1.97 4.93
N TYR A 67 11.34 -0.82 5.55
CA TYR A 67 12.02 0.43 5.24
C TYR A 67 12.91 0.89 6.39
N CYS A 68 14.19 1.10 6.09
CA CYS A 68 15.17 1.68 7.00
C CYS A 68 15.45 3.15 6.60
N PRO A 69 15.15 4.14 7.46
CA PRO A 69 15.39 5.54 7.14
C PRO A 69 16.88 5.86 6.90
N VAL A 70 17.18 6.59 5.81
CA VAL A 70 18.54 6.93 5.34
C VAL A 70 19.40 7.67 6.36
N ARG A 71 18.80 8.34 7.36
CA ARG A 71 19.55 8.98 8.46
C ARG A 71 20.37 7.99 9.31
N ARG A 72 20.10 6.69 9.21
CA ARG A 72 20.86 5.60 9.86
C ARG A 72 21.77 4.89 8.84
N ASN A 73 22.55 5.69 8.09
CA ASN A 73 23.23 5.29 6.86
C ASN A 73 24.19 4.09 6.99
N ASP A 74 24.69 3.82 8.20
CA ASP A 74 25.78 2.87 8.41
C ASP A 74 25.36 1.39 8.27
N LYS A 75 24.06 1.09 8.13
CA LYS A 75 23.52 -0.28 8.09
C LYS A 75 22.58 -0.57 6.91
N ILE A 76 22.45 0.31 5.91
CA ILE A 76 21.53 0.06 4.78
C ILE A 76 22.11 -0.99 3.83
N THR A 77 21.44 -2.14 3.76
CA THR A 77 21.74 -3.23 2.82
C THR A 77 21.47 -2.82 1.37
N PHE A 78 22.02 -3.58 0.41
CA PHE A 78 21.75 -3.35 -1.01
C PHE A 78 20.24 -3.41 -1.33
N GLU A 79 19.52 -4.36 -0.74
CA GLU A 79 18.05 -4.43 -0.86
C GLU A 79 17.36 -3.22 -0.24
N GLY A 80 17.83 -2.72 0.90
CA GLY A 80 17.34 -1.48 1.51
C GLY A 80 17.49 -0.26 0.58
N LYS A 81 18.56 -0.20 -0.23
CA LYS A 81 18.75 0.85 -1.26
C LYS A 81 17.72 0.73 -2.37
N LYS A 82 17.43 -0.48 -2.84
CA LYS A 82 16.39 -0.73 -3.87
C LYS A 82 15.01 -0.31 -3.38
N ILE A 83 14.65 -0.67 -2.14
CA ILE A 83 13.36 -0.31 -1.53
C ILE A 83 13.26 1.22 -1.39
N SER A 84 14.33 1.87 -0.92
CA SER A 84 14.39 3.33 -0.83
C SER A 84 14.23 4.00 -2.20
N ASN A 85 14.87 3.45 -3.23
CA ASN A 85 14.75 3.93 -4.61
C ASN A 85 13.30 3.77 -5.12
N LEU A 86 12.66 2.62 -4.89
CA LEU A 86 11.27 2.38 -5.27
C LEU A 86 10.32 3.40 -4.61
N ILE A 87 10.44 3.63 -3.30
CA ILE A 87 9.61 4.60 -2.58
C ILE A 87 9.84 6.02 -3.11
N PHE A 88 11.09 6.39 -3.37
CA PHE A 88 11.42 7.71 -3.91
C PHE A 88 10.82 7.92 -5.30
N LYS A 89 10.97 6.93 -6.19
CA LYS A 89 10.41 6.95 -7.55
C LYS A 89 8.89 7.00 -7.53
N PHE A 90 8.25 6.17 -6.71
CA PHE A 90 6.80 6.22 -6.52
C PHE A 90 6.33 7.60 -6.06
N LYS A 91 7.03 8.21 -5.09
CA LYS A 91 6.71 9.55 -4.58
C LYS A 91 6.82 10.66 -5.61
N SER A 92 7.58 10.45 -6.67
CA SER A 92 7.75 11.36 -7.81
C SER A 92 6.95 10.93 -9.04
N GLY A 93 6.03 9.97 -8.93
CA GLY A 93 5.17 9.50 -10.03
C GLY A 93 5.90 8.66 -11.07
N HIS A 94 7.11 8.21 -10.76
CA HIS A 94 7.88 7.30 -11.61
C HIS A 94 7.72 5.86 -11.12
N GLU A 95 7.93 4.90 -12.02
CA GLU A 95 7.85 3.45 -11.71
C GLU A 95 6.47 3.04 -11.16
N THR A 96 5.42 3.80 -11.51
CA THR A 96 4.03 3.51 -11.14
C THR A 96 3.62 2.11 -11.57
N ASP A 97 4.00 1.69 -12.78
CA ASP A 97 3.68 0.35 -13.29
C ASP A 97 4.31 -0.77 -12.46
N LEU A 98 5.52 -0.57 -11.97
CA LEU A 98 6.18 -1.52 -11.08
C LEU A 98 5.43 -1.62 -9.74
N ALA A 99 5.11 -0.48 -9.13
CA ALA A 99 4.33 -0.47 -7.88
C ALA A 99 2.96 -1.14 -8.07
N VAL A 100 2.25 -0.84 -9.16
CA VAL A 100 0.98 -1.49 -9.53
C VAL A 100 1.18 -2.99 -9.63
N LYS A 101 2.23 -3.45 -10.30
CA LYS A 101 2.46 -4.89 -10.48
C LYS A 101 2.77 -5.61 -9.17
N LEU A 102 3.61 -5.02 -8.33
CA LEU A 102 3.96 -5.58 -7.03
C LEU A 102 2.71 -5.73 -6.15
N PHE A 103 1.86 -4.70 -6.10
CA PHE A 103 0.60 -4.77 -5.37
C PHE A 103 -0.39 -5.74 -5.99
N SER A 104 -0.59 -5.74 -7.32
CA SER A 104 -1.61 -6.61 -7.94
C SER A 104 -1.30 -8.09 -7.73
N ILE A 105 -0.02 -8.47 -7.88
CA ILE A 105 0.45 -9.83 -7.60
C ILE A 105 0.38 -10.17 -6.10
N ALA A 106 0.68 -9.23 -5.19
CA ALA A 106 0.58 -9.48 -3.75
C ALA A 106 -0.89 -9.64 -3.30
N ILE A 107 -1.78 -8.76 -3.79
CA ILE A 107 -3.21 -8.73 -3.47
C ILE A 107 -3.95 -9.93 -4.06
N SER A 108 -3.55 -10.43 -5.24
CA SER A 108 -4.16 -11.61 -5.85
C SER A 108 -4.09 -12.84 -4.95
N ARG A 109 -3.10 -12.86 -4.04
CA ARG A 109 -2.90 -13.94 -3.07
C ARG A 109 -3.64 -13.72 -1.75
N ILE A 110 -4.43 -12.65 -1.57
CA ILE A 110 -5.13 -12.39 -0.30
C ILE A 110 -6.61 -12.71 -0.44
N ARG A 111 -7.01 -13.87 0.10
CA ARG A 111 -8.38 -14.40 0.05
C ARG A 111 -9.43 -13.40 0.55
N ALA A 112 -9.16 -12.72 1.66
CA ALA A 112 -10.06 -11.71 2.21
C ALA A 112 -10.30 -10.53 1.24
N ILE A 113 -9.37 -10.23 0.34
CA ILE A 113 -9.59 -9.21 -0.71
C ILE A 113 -10.33 -9.84 -1.89
N GLN A 114 -9.90 -11.02 -2.35
CA GLN A 114 -10.48 -11.69 -3.52
C GLN A 114 -11.97 -12.01 -3.36
N GLU A 115 -12.39 -12.47 -2.19
CA GLU A 115 -13.81 -12.75 -1.89
C GLU A 115 -14.66 -11.46 -1.82
N ASN A 116 -14.03 -10.30 -1.63
CA ASN A 116 -14.69 -9.02 -1.43
C ASN A 116 -14.54 -8.04 -2.59
N LYS A 117 -13.84 -8.40 -3.68
CA LYS A 117 -13.46 -7.49 -4.77
C LYS A 117 -14.64 -6.70 -5.37
N HIS A 118 -15.79 -7.36 -5.57
CA HIS A 118 -17.00 -6.77 -6.17
C HIS A 118 -17.63 -5.65 -5.31
N ARG A 119 -17.29 -5.59 -4.02
CA ARG A 119 -17.74 -4.57 -3.07
C ARG A 119 -16.58 -3.75 -2.50
N ALA A 120 -15.39 -3.90 -3.07
CA ALA A 120 -14.19 -3.20 -2.63
C ALA A 120 -13.97 -1.91 -3.42
N VAL A 121 -13.36 -0.93 -2.75
CA VAL A 121 -12.92 0.34 -3.33
C VAL A 121 -11.48 0.61 -2.91
N LEU A 122 -10.64 1.00 -3.86
CA LEU A 122 -9.24 1.32 -3.64
C LEU A 122 -9.09 2.80 -3.31
N VAL A 123 -8.71 3.14 -2.08
CA VAL A 123 -8.64 4.53 -1.61
C VAL A 123 -7.21 4.83 -1.14
N PRO A 124 -6.53 5.86 -1.66
CA PRO A 124 -5.24 6.27 -1.13
C PRO A 124 -5.42 7.11 0.15
N ILE A 125 -4.47 7.04 1.08
CA ILE A 125 -4.30 8.10 2.09
C ILE A 125 -3.69 9.31 1.38
N PRO A 126 -4.38 10.46 1.33
CA PRO A 126 -3.90 11.57 0.53
C PRO A 126 -2.52 12.08 0.95
N ALA A 127 -1.70 12.45 -0.03
CA ALA A 127 -0.41 13.08 0.23
C ALA A 127 -0.60 14.50 0.81
N SER A 128 0.50 15.12 1.27
CA SER A 128 0.44 16.41 1.98
C SER A 128 -0.10 17.59 1.16
N THR A 129 -0.10 17.51 -0.16
CA THR A 129 -0.59 18.57 -1.07
C THR A 129 -1.31 17.94 -2.25
N ARG A 130 -2.20 18.68 -2.91
CA ARG A 130 -2.97 18.18 -4.07
C ARG A 130 -2.06 17.68 -5.20
N GLU A 131 -1.00 18.44 -5.50
CA GLU A 131 -0.09 18.04 -6.58
C GLU A 131 0.70 16.77 -6.24
N LYS A 132 1.19 16.63 -5.01
CA LYS A 132 1.86 15.39 -4.58
C LYS A 132 0.89 14.21 -4.56
N ASN A 133 -0.37 14.46 -4.22
CA ASN A 133 -1.41 13.43 -4.22
C ASN A 133 -1.68 12.93 -5.63
N ARG A 134 -1.85 13.86 -6.57
CA ARG A 134 -2.07 13.59 -7.99
C ARG A 134 -0.92 12.78 -8.59
N ILE A 135 0.31 13.26 -8.44
CA ILE A 135 1.53 12.61 -8.93
C ILE A 135 1.66 11.16 -8.43
N ARG A 136 1.29 10.91 -7.16
CA ARG A 136 1.46 9.57 -6.57
C ARG A 136 0.32 8.63 -6.89
N TYR A 137 -0.92 9.09 -6.79
CA TYR A 137 -2.06 8.20 -6.61
C TYR A 137 -3.06 8.23 -7.74
N GLU A 138 -3.13 9.27 -8.58
CA GLU A 138 -4.15 9.36 -9.64
C GLU A 138 -3.99 8.19 -10.64
N GLU A 139 -2.83 8.06 -11.25
CA GLU A 139 -2.58 6.98 -12.21
C GLU A 139 -2.44 5.62 -11.52
N PHE A 140 -1.80 5.58 -10.34
CA PHE A 140 -1.60 4.37 -9.57
C PHE A 140 -2.94 3.71 -9.18
N CYS A 141 -3.87 4.47 -8.61
CA CYS A 141 -5.19 3.95 -8.20
C CYS A 141 -6.00 3.50 -9.40
N ARG A 142 -5.99 4.26 -10.51
CA ARG A 142 -6.66 3.88 -11.75
C ARG A 142 -6.14 2.56 -12.32
N LYS A 143 -4.82 2.39 -12.39
CA LYS A 143 -4.19 1.17 -12.93
C LYS A 143 -4.37 -0.02 -11.99
N LEU A 144 -4.11 0.16 -10.69
CA LEU A 144 -4.20 -0.93 -9.72
C LEU A 144 -5.65 -1.41 -9.56
N SER A 145 -6.62 -0.50 -9.46
CA SER A 145 -8.04 -0.87 -9.30
C SER A 145 -8.54 -1.70 -10.48
N ALA A 146 -8.15 -1.34 -11.71
CA ALA A 146 -8.41 -2.12 -12.92
C ALA A 146 -7.72 -3.49 -12.89
N ASP A 147 -6.43 -3.56 -12.51
CA ASP A 147 -5.65 -4.80 -12.45
C ASP A 147 -6.24 -5.82 -11.44
N ILE A 148 -6.77 -5.36 -10.30
CA ILE A 148 -7.32 -6.25 -9.26
C ILE A 148 -8.85 -6.38 -9.29
N GLY A 149 -9.53 -5.66 -10.20
CA GLY A 149 -10.98 -5.72 -10.38
C GLY A 149 -11.78 -5.16 -9.20
N VAL A 150 -11.40 -3.99 -8.69
CA VAL A 150 -12.13 -3.24 -7.64
C VAL A 150 -12.49 -1.83 -8.13
N ALA A 151 -13.38 -1.13 -7.42
CA ALA A 151 -13.69 0.26 -7.77
C ALA A 151 -12.51 1.21 -7.52
N ASP A 152 -12.31 2.17 -8.42
CA ASP A 152 -11.36 3.27 -8.22
C ASP A 152 -11.93 4.28 -7.22
N GLY A 153 -11.21 4.50 -6.12
CA GLY A 153 -11.57 5.43 -5.05
C GLY A 153 -10.57 6.57 -4.87
N TYR A 154 -9.77 6.92 -5.89
CA TYR A 154 -8.87 8.09 -5.82
C TYR A 154 -9.62 9.36 -5.39
N GLY A 155 -10.86 9.54 -5.84
CA GLY A 155 -11.74 10.67 -5.48
C GLY A 155 -12.48 10.52 -4.15
N ALA A 156 -12.37 9.40 -3.44
CA ALA A 156 -13.13 9.16 -2.20
C ALA A 156 -12.70 10.07 -1.04
N ILE A 157 -11.47 10.59 -1.09
CA ILE A 157 -10.93 11.55 -0.13
C ILE A 157 -10.24 12.68 -0.90
N THR A 158 -10.71 13.92 -0.73
CA THR A 158 -10.12 15.10 -1.37
C THR A 158 -9.52 16.06 -0.34
N LEU A 159 -8.50 16.81 -0.75
CA LEU A 159 -7.88 17.84 0.09
C LEU A 159 -8.69 19.15 -0.02
N THR A 160 -9.23 19.66 1.08
CA THR A 160 -10.07 20.89 1.11
C THR A 160 -9.26 22.17 0.88
N ALA A 161 -7.97 22.21 1.25
CA ALA A 161 -7.05 23.31 0.95
C ALA A 161 -5.58 22.84 0.88
N ASP A 162 -4.79 23.46 0.00
CA ASP A 162 -3.33 23.30 0.01
C ASP A 162 -2.74 24.14 1.16
N ARG A 163 -2.24 23.50 2.22
CA ARG A 163 -1.40 24.17 3.24
C ARG A 163 0.06 23.70 3.14
N PRO A 164 1.04 24.58 3.41
CA PRO A 164 2.45 24.20 3.46
C PRO A 164 2.70 23.14 4.54
N GLN A 165 3.63 22.23 4.26
CA GLN A 165 3.97 21.08 5.09
C GLN A 165 4.27 21.47 6.54
N LEU A 166 3.45 21.00 7.48
CA LEU A 166 3.77 21.04 8.90
C LEU A 166 4.79 19.92 9.20
N LYS A 167 6.07 20.26 9.11
CA LYS A 167 7.14 19.45 9.69
C LYS A 167 7.19 19.71 11.20
N GLY A 168 7.03 18.68 12.02
CA GLY A 168 7.62 18.66 13.36
C GLY A 168 6.72 18.62 14.59
N THR A 169 5.39 18.57 14.49
CA THR A 169 4.52 18.49 15.68
C THR A 169 3.75 17.17 15.74
N HIS A 170 4.13 16.31 16.69
CA HIS A 170 3.33 15.15 17.08
C HIS A 170 1.98 15.63 17.64
N GLY A 171 0.86 14.99 17.23
CA GLY A 171 -0.46 15.20 17.83
C GLY A 171 -1.48 16.05 17.06
N GLN A 172 -1.24 16.44 15.80
CA GLN A 172 -2.26 17.11 14.97
C GLN A 172 -3.15 16.13 14.21
N ASP A 173 -4.42 16.51 14.04
CA ASP A 173 -5.40 15.81 13.19
C ASP A 173 -4.97 15.88 11.72
N LYS A 174 -4.45 14.76 11.21
CA LYS A 174 -4.02 14.56 9.82
C LYS A 174 -5.20 14.53 8.85
N THR A 175 -6.43 14.42 9.37
CA THR A 175 -7.66 14.41 8.57
C THR A 175 -8.36 15.77 8.50
N ALA A 176 -7.87 16.79 9.22
CA ALA A 176 -8.51 18.11 9.30
C ALA A 176 -8.72 18.79 7.93
N ASN A 177 -7.86 18.51 6.95
CA ASN A 177 -7.97 19.05 5.59
C ASN A 177 -8.52 18.03 4.57
N LEU A 178 -9.13 16.94 5.05
CA LEU A 178 -9.67 15.89 4.20
C LEU A 178 -11.20 15.98 4.17
N GLN A 179 -11.74 15.98 2.97
CA GLN A 179 -13.16 15.79 2.72
C GLN A 179 -13.39 14.36 2.26
N PHE A 180 -14.27 13.66 2.95
CA PHE A 180 -14.67 12.30 2.64
C PHE A 180 -15.98 12.33 1.85
N HIS A 181 -16.09 11.46 0.85
CA HIS A 181 -17.22 11.40 -0.07
C HIS A 181 -17.95 10.05 0.12
N PRO A 182 -19.01 10.00 0.96
CA PRO A 182 -19.72 8.77 1.33
C PRO A 182 -20.19 7.91 0.16
N GLU A 183 -20.50 8.49 -1.00
CA GLU A 183 -20.95 7.79 -2.18
C GLU A 183 -19.93 6.75 -2.70
N TYR A 184 -18.64 6.96 -2.42
CA TYR A 184 -17.57 6.01 -2.71
C TYR A 184 -17.31 5.01 -1.56
N ILE A 185 -17.74 5.32 -0.34
CA ILE A 185 -17.27 4.67 0.90
C ILE A 185 -18.36 3.77 1.51
N LYS A 186 -19.60 4.24 1.50
CA LYS A 186 -20.71 3.62 2.21
C LYS A 186 -20.92 2.18 1.74
N ASP A 187 -21.05 1.27 2.71
CA ASP A 187 -21.25 -0.17 2.52
C ASP A 187 -20.11 -0.91 1.78
N LYS A 188 -18.95 -0.27 1.56
CA LYS A 188 -17.80 -0.85 0.86
C LYS A 188 -16.79 -1.50 1.81
N CYS A 189 -16.04 -2.44 1.26
CA CYS A 189 -14.72 -2.85 1.76
C CYS A 189 -13.69 -1.82 1.26
N VAL A 190 -13.07 -1.05 2.14
CA VAL A 190 -12.07 -0.06 1.71
C VAL A 190 -10.68 -0.68 1.76
N LEU A 191 -10.00 -0.73 0.62
CA LEU A 191 -8.58 -1.04 0.52
C LEU A 191 -7.81 0.29 0.62
N LEU A 192 -7.36 0.62 1.83
CA LEU A 192 -6.69 1.88 2.14
C LEU A 192 -5.19 1.76 1.88
N ILE A 193 -4.67 2.47 0.87
CA ILE A 193 -3.26 2.40 0.44
C ILE A 193 -2.46 3.60 0.94
N ASP A 194 -1.23 3.36 1.38
CA ASP A 194 -0.22 4.41 1.57
C ASP A 194 1.18 3.94 1.13
N ASP A 195 2.05 4.89 0.78
CA ASP A 195 3.40 4.60 0.32
C ASP A 195 4.33 4.11 1.45
N LEU A 196 4.18 4.64 2.66
CA LEU A 196 5.08 4.32 3.75
C LEU A 196 4.37 4.42 5.10
N LEU A 197 4.23 3.27 5.75
CA LEU A 197 3.81 3.23 7.14
C LEU A 197 4.97 3.63 8.06
N THR A 198 4.76 4.70 8.82
CA THR A 198 5.68 5.16 9.86
C THR A 198 5.12 4.81 11.25
N THR A 199 4.47 5.76 11.92
CA THR A 199 3.85 5.55 13.24
C THR A 199 2.45 4.92 13.16
N GLY A 200 1.83 4.92 11.98
CA GLY A 200 0.45 4.47 11.78
C GLY A 200 -0.64 5.51 12.07
N GLU A 201 -0.30 6.67 12.64
CA GLU A 201 -1.29 7.68 13.04
C GLU A 201 -2.19 8.15 11.88
N GLY A 202 -1.60 8.37 10.69
CA GLY A 202 -2.36 8.80 9.51
C GLY A 202 -3.35 7.74 9.03
N PHE A 203 -2.95 6.47 9.08
CA PHE A 203 -3.83 5.35 8.81
C PHE A 203 -4.97 5.27 9.82
N ILE A 204 -4.67 5.34 11.13
CA ILE A 204 -5.68 5.22 12.19
C ILE A 204 -6.76 6.28 12.05
N GLN A 205 -6.36 7.55 11.92
CA GLN A 205 -7.32 8.66 11.82
C GLN A 205 -8.16 8.56 10.54
N THR A 206 -7.53 8.26 9.40
CA THR A 206 -8.23 8.10 8.11
C THR A 206 -9.20 6.91 8.16
N ARG A 207 -8.77 5.78 8.74
CA ARG A 207 -9.60 4.59 8.92
C ARG A 207 -10.82 4.87 9.77
N ARG A 208 -10.68 5.58 10.89
CA ARG A 208 -11.82 5.95 11.75
C ARG A 208 -12.84 6.79 11.00
N LYS A 209 -12.37 7.79 10.24
CA LYS A 209 -13.24 8.60 9.37
C LYS A 209 -13.94 7.78 8.30
N LEU A 210 -13.27 6.83 7.65
CA LEU A 210 -13.90 5.93 6.68
C LEU A 210 -15.04 5.11 7.31
N ILE A 211 -14.83 4.59 8.52
CA ILE A 211 -15.89 3.87 9.27
C ILE A 211 -17.04 4.81 9.63
N GLU A 212 -16.77 6.04 10.09
CA GLU A 212 -17.80 7.06 10.36
C GLU A 212 -18.66 7.38 9.12
N HIS A 213 -18.07 7.33 7.92
CA HIS A 213 -18.78 7.55 6.64
C HIS A 213 -19.37 6.26 6.04
N GLY A 214 -19.43 5.17 6.81
CA GLY A 214 -20.18 3.96 6.49
C GLY A 214 -19.40 2.85 5.80
N ALA A 215 -18.07 2.87 5.81
CA ALA A 215 -17.28 1.71 5.36
C ALA A 215 -17.58 0.49 6.25
N LYS A 216 -17.75 -0.69 5.65
CA LYS A 216 -18.00 -1.93 6.41
C LYS A 216 -16.75 -2.42 7.13
N PHE A 217 -15.61 -2.34 6.45
CA PHE A 217 -14.30 -2.60 7.03
C PHE A 217 -13.22 -1.99 6.15
N VAL A 218 -12.04 -1.80 6.76
CA VAL A 218 -10.87 -1.19 6.12
C VAL A 218 -9.70 -2.18 6.21
N ILE A 219 -9.04 -2.44 5.08
CA ILE A 219 -7.78 -3.18 5.00
C ILE A 219 -6.69 -2.19 4.61
N GLY A 220 -5.61 -2.11 5.40
CA GLY A 220 -4.45 -1.27 5.10
C GLY A 220 -3.45 -1.99 4.19
N LEU A 221 -2.99 -1.32 3.15
CA LEU A 221 -1.99 -1.82 2.21
C LEU A 221 -0.85 -0.80 2.11
N PHE A 222 0.38 -1.24 2.34
CA PHE A 222 1.54 -0.35 2.40
C PHE A 222 2.65 -0.82 1.47
N LEU A 223 3.26 0.11 0.73
CA LEU A 223 4.41 -0.23 -0.10
C LEU A 223 5.60 -0.58 0.80
N ALA A 224 5.78 0.13 1.91
CA ALA A 224 6.73 -0.27 2.93
C ALA A 224 6.30 0.09 4.36
N LYS A 225 6.90 -0.58 5.34
CA LYS A 225 6.78 -0.29 6.78
C LYS A 225 8.12 0.09 7.35
N THR A 226 8.18 1.19 8.09
CA THR A 226 9.39 1.61 8.79
C THR A 226 9.70 0.61 9.91
N ILE A 227 10.93 0.09 9.94
CA ILE A 227 11.43 -0.72 11.04
C ILE A 227 12.39 0.09 11.92
N ALA A 228 12.26 -0.06 13.23
CA ALA A 228 13.27 0.41 14.17
C ALA A 228 14.29 -0.71 14.38
N PHE A 229 15.58 -0.40 14.23
CA PHE A 229 16.62 -1.26 14.80
C PHE A 229 16.52 -1.13 16.33
N GLU A 230 16.40 -2.25 17.02
CA GLU A 230 16.80 -2.31 18.44
C GLU A 230 18.29 -1.99 18.46
N ASP A 231 18.66 -0.90 19.13
CA ASP A 231 20.05 -0.70 19.49
C ASP A 231 20.43 -1.91 20.35
N GLU A 232 21.38 -2.72 19.90
CA GLU A 232 22.00 -3.73 20.75
C GLU A 232 22.41 -3.01 22.03
N GLN A 233 21.67 -3.25 23.11
CA GLN A 233 22.10 -2.86 24.43
C GLN A 233 23.45 -3.54 24.61
N LYS A 234 24.52 -2.73 24.54
CA LYS A 234 25.85 -3.13 24.96
C LYS A 234 25.72 -3.53 26.43
N GLY A 235 25.63 -4.84 26.67
CA GLY A 235 25.92 -5.45 27.96
C GLY A 235 27.40 -5.33 28.28
#